data_AF-A0A8S0VCD2-F1
#
_entry.id   AF-A0A8S0VCD2-F1
#
_cell.length_a   1.000
_cell.length_b   1.000
_cell.length_c   1.000
_cell.angle_alpha   90.00
_cell.angle_beta   90.00
_cell.angle_gamma   90.00
#
_symmetry.space_group_name_H-M   'P 1'
#
loop_
_entity.id
_entity.type
_entity.pdbx_description
1 polymer ?
#
loop_
_entity_poly.entity_id
_entity_poly.type
_entity_poly.pdbx_seq_one_letter_code
_entity_poly.pdbx_strand_id
1 'polypeptide(L)' 'MKNVENAILSGCSTGGLASILHCDNFKALVPMVAKVKCFADAWYFINAKDISGAPHIEDFYYDVVKTHSEPTRQ' A
#
# COMPACT_ATOMS: atom_id res chain seq x y z
N MET A 1 -9.78 -19.56 1.24
CA MET A 1 -10.88 -18.67 0.79
C MET A 1 -11.61 -19.31 -0.40
N LYS A 2 -12.49 -20.31 -0.19
CA LYS A 2 -13.14 -21.02 -1.33
C LYS A 2 -14.47 -20.41 -1.77
N ASN A 3 -15.22 -19.78 -0.85
CA ASN A 3 -16.55 -19.22 -1.10
C ASN A 3 -16.60 -17.73 -0.69
N VAL A 4 -15.72 -16.92 -1.26
CA VAL A 4 -15.70 -15.46 -1.00
C VAL A 4 -16.40 -14.77 -2.15
N GLU A 5 -17.43 -13.98 -1.85
CA GLU A 5 -18.13 -13.15 -2.84
C GLU A 5 -17.52 -11.75 -2.96
N ASN A 6 -17.01 -11.21 -1.85
CA ASN A 6 -16.41 -9.89 -1.79
C ASN A 6 -15.17 -9.94 -0.88
N ALA A 7 -14.07 -9.34 -1.33
CA ALA A 7 -12.85 -9.22 -0.54
C ALA A 7 -12.34 -7.78 -0.59
N ILE A 8 -11.86 -7.28 0.55
CA ILE A 8 -11.27 -5.95 0.65
C ILE A 8 -9.85 -6.10 1.17
N LEU A 9 -8.90 -5.46 0.48
CA LEU A 9 -7.56 -5.22 0.99
C LEU A 9 -7.43 -3.73 1.33
N SER A 10 -7.15 -3.43 2.58
CA SER A 10 -6.99 -2.06 3.06
C SER A 10 -5.84 -1.93 4.02
N GLY A 11 -5.23 -0.76 4.04
CA GLY A 11 -4.19 -0.43 5.00
C GLY A 11 -4.10 1.07 5.23
N CYS A 12 -3.44 1.43 6.33
CA CYS A 12 -3.18 2.81 6.73
C CYS A 12 -1.68 3.10 6.64
N SER A 13 -1.29 4.34 6.34
CA SER A 13 0.11 4.76 6.23
C SER A 13 0.87 3.89 5.21
N THR A 14 2.05 3.38 5.56
CA THR A 14 2.85 2.41 4.77
C THR A 14 2.02 1.20 4.31
N GLY A 15 1.13 0.69 5.18
CA GLY A 15 0.23 -0.41 4.84
C GLY A 15 -0.81 -0.05 3.77
N GLY A 16 -1.17 1.24 3.65
CA GLY A 16 -2.01 1.73 2.57
C GLY A 16 -1.30 1.62 1.22
N LEU A 17 -0.04 2.07 1.15
CA LEU A 17 0.77 1.90 -0.05
C LEU A 17 0.91 0.40 -0.41
N ALA A 18 1.20 -0.45 0.57
CA ALA A 18 1.23 -1.91 0.40
C ALA A 18 -0.07 -2.47 -0.19
N SER A 19 -1.22 -1.98 0.29
CA SER A 19 -2.55 -2.44 -0.13
C SER A 19 -2.84 -2.11 -1.59
N ILE A 20 -2.33 -0.98 -2.09
CA ILE A 20 -2.43 -0.62 -3.50
C ILE A 20 -1.42 -1.42 -4.33
N LEU A 21 -0.15 -1.45 -3.93
CA LEU A 21 0.93 -2.13 -4.67
C LEU A 21 0.69 -3.65 -4.82
N HIS A 22 0.04 -4.28 -3.84
CA HIS A 22 -0.22 -5.71 -3.85
C HIS A 22 -1.67 -6.09 -4.17
N CYS A 23 -2.50 -5.14 -4.63
CA CYS A 23 -3.91 -5.40 -4.90
C CYS A 23 -4.14 -6.53 -5.92
N ASP A 24 -3.35 -6.56 -7.01
CA ASP A 24 -3.46 -7.60 -8.04
C ASP A 24 -3.01 -8.97 -7.52
N ASN A 25 -1.94 -9.01 -6.73
CA ASN A 25 -1.49 -10.25 -6.07
C ASN A 25 -2.56 -10.78 -5.11
N PHE A 26 -3.18 -9.90 -4.32
CA PHE A 26 -4.29 -10.28 -3.45
C PHE A 26 -5.49 -10.80 -4.23
N LYS A 27 -5.83 -10.16 -5.36
CA LYS A 27 -6.89 -10.63 -6.26
C LYS A 27 -6.59 -12.03 -6.81
N ALA A 28 -5.34 -12.35 -7.10
CA ALA A 28 -4.93 -13.68 -7.56
C ALA A 28 -5.06 -14.77 -6.47
N LEU A 29 -5.11 -14.39 -5.19
CA LEU A 29 -5.25 -15.34 -4.06
C LEU A 29 -6.71 -15.67 -3.73
N VAL A 30 -7.68 -14.92 -4.25
CA VAL A 30 -9.11 -15.14 -4.02
C VAL A 30 -9.78 -15.77 -5.25
N PRO A 31 -10.96 -16.40 -5.09
CA PRO A 31 -11.71 -16.95 -6.22
C PRO A 31 -11.98 -15.88 -7.29
N MET A 32 -11.87 -16.25 -8.57
CA MET A 32 -12.06 -15.32 -9.70
C MET A 32 -13.43 -14.63 -9.70
N VAL A 33 -14.46 -15.29 -9.15
CA VAL A 33 -15.83 -14.75 -9.05
C VAL A 33 -15.98 -13.70 -7.94
N ALA A 34 -15.00 -13.59 -7.03
CA ALA A 34 -15.04 -12.64 -5.93
C ALA A 34 -14.82 -11.20 -6.44
N LYS A 35 -15.60 -10.26 -5.93
CA LYS A 35 -15.38 -8.82 -6.15
C LYS A 35 -14.30 -8.34 -5.19
N VAL A 36 -13.17 -7.91 -5.75
CA VAL A 36 -12.06 -7.36 -4.97
C VAL A 36 -12.08 -5.84 -5.04
N LYS A 37 -11.95 -5.19 -3.88
CA LYS A 37 -11.67 -3.76 -3.78
C LYS A 37 -10.42 -3.54 -2.93
N CYS A 38 -9.59 -2.60 -3.35
CA CYS A 38 -8.44 -2.17 -2.58
C CYS A 38 -8.54 -0.68 -2.32
N PHE A 39 -8.24 -0.26 -1.10
CA PHE A 39 -8.23 1.15 -0.72
C PHE A 39 -7.10 1.40 0.27
N ALA A 40 -6.59 2.62 0.28
CA ALA A 40 -5.48 2.99 1.12
C ALA A 40 -5.78 4.29 1.86
N ASP A 41 -5.54 4.26 3.16
CA ASP A 41 -5.74 5.35 4.09
C ASP A 41 -4.39 5.99 4.46
N ALA A 42 -4.33 7.32 4.54
CA ALA A 42 -3.14 8.09 4.95
C ALA A 42 -1.79 7.68 4.30
N TRP A 43 -1.80 7.22 3.04
CA TRP A 43 -0.61 6.68 2.36
C TRP A 43 0.08 7.67 1.42
N TYR A 44 -0.55 8.82 1.14
CA TYR A 44 -0.08 9.79 0.17
C TYR A 44 0.83 10.83 0.84
N PHE A 45 2.04 10.99 0.32
CA PHE A 45 3.03 11.95 0.79
C PHE A 45 3.12 13.10 -0.22
N ILE A 46 2.98 14.33 0.26
CA ILE A 46 3.17 15.53 -0.57
C ILE A 46 4.66 15.79 -0.75
N ASN A 47 5.10 16.10 -1.98
CA ASN A 47 6.48 16.52 -2.22
C ASN A 47 6.65 18.00 -1.84
N ALA A 48 6.84 18.26 -0.56
CA ALA A 48 6.98 19.60 0.00
C ALA A 48 7.90 19.61 1.23
N LYS A 49 8.44 20.80 1.54
CA LYS A 49 9.13 21.04 2.80
C LYS A 49 8.12 21.15 3.94
N ASP A 50 8.54 20.75 5.13
CA ASP A 50 7.73 20.91 6.33
C ASP A 50 7.73 22.37 6.84
N ILE A 51 7.07 22.62 7.97
CA ILE A 51 6.98 23.97 8.56
C ILE A 51 8.34 24.56 8.99
N SER A 52 9.37 23.73 9.13
CA SER A 52 10.74 24.17 9.42
C SER A 52 11.55 24.51 8.15
N GLY A 53 11.00 24.21 6.97
CA GLY A 53 11.68 24.40 5.68
C GLY A 53 12.62 23.24 5.32
N ALA A 54 12.59 22.14 6.07
CA ALA A 54 13.39 20.94 5.84
C ALA A 54 12.61 19.89 5.00
N PRO A 55 13.30 19.04 4.23
CA PRO A 55 12.68 18.05 3.34
C PRO A 55 12.24 16.75 4.05
N HIS A 56 11.87 16.81 5.34
CA HIS A 56 11.59 15.59 6.13
C HIS A 56 10.49 14.69 5.52
N ILE A 57 9.51 15.26 4.80
CA ILE A 57 8.46 14.46 4.14
C ILE A 57 9.05 13.56 3.05
N GLU A 58 10.05 14.05 2.32
CA GLU A 58 10.79 13.28 1.31
C GLU A 58 11.60 12.15 1.97
N ASP A 59 12.27 12.45 3.08
CA ASP A 59 13.02 11.44 3.85
C ASP A 59 12.10 10.32 4.35
N PHE A 60 10.93 10.67 4.91
CA PHE A 60 9.91 9.69 5.30
C PHE A 60 9.40 8.87 4.12
N TYR A 61 9.15 9.51 2.97
CA TYR A 61 8.73 8.81 1.77
C TYR A 61 9.80 7.82 1.29
N TYR A 62 11.08 8.19 1.34
CA TYR A 62 12.19 7.31 0.99
C TYR A 62 12.20 6.03 1.85
N ASP A 63 12.01 6.14 3.17
CA ASP A 63 11.95 4.99 4.07
C ASP A 63 10.76 4.06 3.75
N VAL A 64 9.61 4.64 3.40
CA VAL A 64 8.42 3.90 2.97
C VAL A 64 8.69 3.15 1.66
N VAL A 65 9.27 3.81 0.66
CA VAL A 65 9.63 3.19 -0.62
C VAL A 65 10.63 2.06 -0.39
N LYS A 66 11.66 2.28 0.42
CA LYS A 66 12.66 1.26 0.75
C LYS A 66 12.00 0.01 1.34
N THR A 67 11.07 0.19 2.28
CA THR A 67 10.35 -0.92 2.92
C THR A 67 9.60 -1.81 1.91
N HIS A 68 9.05 -1.23 0.85
CA HIS A 68 8.26 -1.95 -0.16
C HIS A 68 9.04 -2.32 -1.43
N SER A 69 10.20 -1.72 -1.67
CA SER A 69 11.03 -1.94 -2.88
C SER A 69 12.16 -2.93 -2.65
N GLU A 70 12.45 -3.30 -1.39
CA GLU A 70 13.35 -4.42 -1.11
C GLU A 70 12.76 -5.69 -1.74
N PRO A 71 13.54 -6.45 -2.54
CA PRO A 71 13.09 -7.74 -3.00
C PRO A 71 12.81 -8.57 -1.76
N THR A 72 11.57 -9.02 -1.62
CA THR A 72 11.22 -10.04 -0.64
C THR A 72 12.27 -11.14 -0.76
N ARG A 73 13.09 -11.30 0.27
CA ARG A 73 13.97 -12.45 0.42
C ARG A 73 13.04 -13.65 0.55
N GLN A 74 12.67 -14.22 -0.59
CA GLN A 74 12.14 -15.58 -0.67
C GLN A 74 13.22 -16.54 -0.22
#